data_AF-A0A1F9B3Q1-F1
#
_entry.id   AF-A0A1F9B3Q1-F1
#
_cell.length_a   1.000
_cell.length_b   1.000
_cell.length_c   1.000
_cell.angle_alpha   90.00
_cell.angle_beta   90.00
_cell.angle_gamma   90.00
#
_symmetry.space_group_name_H-M   'P 1'
#
loop_
_entity.id
_entity.type
_entity.pdbx_description
1 polymer ?
#
loop_
_entity_poly.entity_id
_entity_poly.type
_entity_poly.pdbx_seq_one_letter_code
_entity_poly.pdbx_strand_id
1 'polypeptide(L)'
;MANPLEVASNVAPPWYFSAVYKWITIAPRQPALFGILLFCVVFVSYPYIDRFLTERGFDMGRVNIVIGSAAVLIFAILTLWNVVI
;
A
#
# COMPACT_ATOMS: atom_id res chain seq x y z
N MET A 1 29.36 4.58 11.50
CA MET A 1 29.21 5.63 10.47
C MET A 1 28.74 4.97 9.18
N ALA A 2 27.94 5.63 8.36
CA ALA A 2 27.57 5.10 7.05
C ALA A 2 28.78 5.14 6.10
N ASN A 3 29.02 4.05 5.37
CA ASN A 3 30.11 3.92 4.40
C ASN A 3 29.52 3.91 2.97
N PRO A 4 29.76 4.93 2.14
CA PRO A 4 29.20 4.99 0.79
C PRO A 4 29.87 4.02 -0.20
N LEU A 5 31.01 3.42 0.16
CA LEU A 5 31.72 2.44 -0.66
C LEU A 5 31.29 0.99 -0.37
N GLU A 6 30.42 0.79 0.61
CA GLU A 6 29.98 -0.53 1.08
C GLU A 6 28.46 -0.60 1.09
N VAL A 7 27.91 -1.60 0.41
CA VAL A 7 26.46 -1.87 0.40
C VAL A 7 26.23 -3.07 1.30
N ALA A 8 25.35 -2.93 2.29
CA ALA A 8 25.00 -4.05 3.16
C ALA A 8 24.38 -5.20 2.34
N SER A 9 24.61 -6.44 2.78
CA SER A 9 24.09 -7.63 2.09
C SER A 9 22.56 -7.69 2.06
N ASN A 10 21.88 -7.04 3.01
CA ASN A 10 20.44 -6.87 3.03
C ASN A 10 20.07 -5.42 3.39
N VAL A 11 19.86 -4.60 2.36
CA VAL A 11 19.34 -3.23 2.51
C VAL A 11 17.82 -3.29 2.37
N ALA A 12 17.13 -3.59 3.46
CA ALA A 12 15.68 -3.52 3.55
C ALA A 12 15.25 -2.32 4.41
N PRO A 13 14.15 -1.64 4.07
CA PRO A 13 13.60 -0.59 4.92
C PRO A 13 12.99 -1.16 6.20
N PRO A 14 12.66 -0.32 7.19
CA PRO A 14 11.88 -0.73 8.36
C PRO A 14 10.57 -1.45 8.00
N TRP A 15 10.12 -2.36 8.88
CA TRP A 15 9.02 -3.29 8.61
C TRP A 15 7.71 -2.64 8.14
N TYR A 16 7.40 -1.42 8.59
CA TYR A 16 6.19 -0.69 8.20
C TYR A 16 6.21 -0.19 6.75
N PHE A 17 7.38 -0.23 6.09
CA PHE A 17 7.53 0.01 4.66
C PHE A 17 7.61 -1.28 3.83
N SER A 18 7.63 -2.47 4.44
CA SER A 18 7.83 -3.75 3.75
C SER A 18 6.84 -3.99 2.61
N ALA A 19 5.55 -3.71 2.83
CA ALA A 19 4.54 -3.92 1.78
C ALA A 19 4.78 -3.04 0.55
N VAL A 20 5.06 -1.77 0.78
CA VAL A 20 5.32 -0.78 -0.28
C VAL A 20 6.63 -1.09 -1.00
N TYR A 21 7.66 -1.46 -0.25
CA TYR A 21 8.93 -1.90 -0.82
C TYR A 21 8.74 -3.14 -1.72
N LYS A 22 8.03 -4.16 -1.23
CA LYS A 22 7.76 -5.37 -2.03
C LYS A 22 6.99 -5.04 -3.29
N TRP A 23 5.94 -4.22 -3.20
CA TRP A 23 5.20 -3.73 -4.36
C TRP A 23 6.12 -3.10 -5.42
N ILE A 24 7.02 -2.21 -4.99
CA ILE A 24 7.97 -1.54 -5.90
C ILE A 24 8.96 -2.51 -6.55
N THR A 25 9.35 -3.58 -5.84
CA THR A 25 10.28 -4.58 -6.39
C THR A 25 9.65 -5.53 -7.40
N ILE A 26 8.34 -5.79 -7.32
CA ILE A 26 7.64 -6.75 -8.20
C ILE A 26 6.93 -6.10 -9.38
N ALA A 27 6.51 -4.83 -9.25
CA ALA A 27 5.80 -4.11 -10.28
C ALA A 27 6.76 -3.33 -11.22
N PRO A 28 6.38 -3.05 -12.48
CA PRO A 28 7.19 -2.22 -13.37
C PRO A 28 7.40 -0.82 -12.77
N ARG A 29 8.61 -0.28 -12.94
CA ARG A 29 9.10 0.92 -12.22
C ARG A 29 8.13 2.10 -12.20
N GLN A 30 7.61 2.52 -13.35
CA GLN A 30 6.68 3.66 -13.45
C GLN A 30 5.31 3.34 -12.82
N PRO A 31 4.60 2.26 -13.21
CA PRO A 31 3.37 1.84 -12.55
C PRO A 31 3.47 1.67 -11.04
N ALA A 32 4.60 1.15 -10.54
CA ALA A 32 4.80 0.95 -9.12
C ALA A 32 4.72 2.28 -8.33
N LEU A 33 5.45 3.30 -8.82
CA LEU A 33 5.51 4.62 -8.20
C LEU A 33 4.19 5.37 -8.34
N PHE A 34 3.63 5.42 -9.55
CA PHE A 34 2.35 6.10 -9.79
C PHE A 34 1.18 5.41 -9.10
N GLY A 35 1.23 4.09 -8.93
CA GLY A 35 0.23 3.33 -8.18
C GLY A 35 0.17 3.72 -6.71
N ILE A 36 1.32 3.95 -6.07
CA ILE A 36 1.38 4.42 -4.68
C ILE A 36 0.83 5.85 -4.58
N LEU A 37 1.21 6.74 -5.50
CA LEU A 37 0.70 8.11 -5.53
C LEU A 37 -0.82 8.14 -5.72
N LEU A 38 -1.33 7.33 -6.66
CA LEU A 38 -2.76 7.18 -6.89
C LEU A 38 -3.48 6.64 -5.65
N PHE A 39 -2.91 5.63 -4.99
CA PHE A 39 -3.46 5.10 -3.74
C PHE A 39 -3.55 6.18 -2.66
N CYS A 40 -2.51 7.01 -2.48
CA CYS A 40 -2.55 8.14 -1.55
C CYS A 40 -3.65 9.15 -1.89
N VAL A 41 -3.81 9.50 -3.18
CA VAL A 41 -4.89 10.40 -3.62
C VAL A 41 -6.26 9.80 -3.34
N VAL A 42 -6.46 8.52 -3.66
CA VAL A 42 -7.73 7.82 -3.38
C VAL A 42 -7.99 7.76 -1.88
N PHE A 43 -6.98 7.46 -1.07
CA PHE A 43 -7.12 7.38 0.39
C PHE A 43 -7.50 8.73 1.01
N VAL A 44 -6.83 9.81 0.60
CA VAL A 44 -7.15 11.17 1.08
C VAL A 44 -8.52 11.64 0.61
N SER A 45 -8.92 11.26 -0.62
CA SER A 45 -10.22 11.62 -1.17
C SER A 45 -11.37 10.70 -0.71
N TYR A 46 -11.05 9.56 -0.08
CA TYR A 46 -12.02 8.56 0.35
C TYR A 46 -13.19 9.08 1.19
N PRO A 47 -13.02 9.96 2.20
CA PRO A 47 -14.17 10.47 2.96
C PRO A 47 -15.20 11.22 2.09
N TYR A 48 -14.75 11.89 1.03
CA TYR A 48 -15.63 12.57 0.08
C TYR A 48 -16.36 11.56 -0.83
N ILE A 49 -15.65 10.51 -1.26
CA ILE A 49 -16.22 9.41 -2.05
C ILE A 49 -17.30 8.67 -1.23
N ASP A 50 -16.97 8.34 0.02
CA ASP A 50 -17.87 7.65 0.95
C ASP A 50 -19.16 8.44 1.16
N ARG A 51 -19.04 9.73 1.51
CA ARG A 51 -20.19 10.61 1.70
C ARG A 51 -21.05 10.71 0.44
N PHE A 52 -20.43 10.93 -0.71
CA PHE A 52 -21.12 11.08 -1.98
C PHE A 52 -21.89 9.83 -2.41
N LEU A 53 -21.34 8.65 -2.15
CA LEU A 53 -22.01 7.38 -2.43
C LEU A 53 -23.10 7.06 -1.41
N THR A 54 -22.87 7.37 -0.13
CA THR A 54 -23.89 7.23 0.91
C THR A 54 -25.12 8.10 0.62
N GLU A 55 -24.92 9.35 0.21
CA GLU A 55 -26.01 10.26 -0.21
C GLU A 55 -26.80 9.75 -1.43
N ARG A 56 -26.24 8.82 -2.21
CA ARG A 56 -26.88 8.15 -3.35
C ARG A 56 -27.52 6.81 -3.00
N GLY A 57 -27.55 6.44 -1.71
CA GLY A 57 -28.20 5.22 -1.22
C GLY A 57 -27.33 3.96 -1.32
N PHE A 58 -26.01 4.10 -1.54
CA PHE A 58 -25.11 2.96 -1.46
C PHE A 58 -24.89 2.54 0.00
N ASP A 59 -24.87 1.22 0.25
CA ASP A 59 -24.47 0.65 1.55
C ASP A 59 -22.94 0.69 1.69
N MET A 60 -22.43 1.87 2.06
CA MET A 60 -21.00 2.08 2.27
C MET A 60 -20.47 1.24 3.44
N GLY A 61 -21.31 0.83 4.40
CA GLY A 61 -20.88 -0.06 5.48
C GLY A 61 -20.34 -1.39 4.95
N ARG A 62 -21.09 -2.04 4.06
CA ARG A 62 -20.65 -3.28 3.40
C ARG A 62 -19.45 -3.05 2.48
N VAL A 63 -19.44 -1.95 1.72
CA VAL A 63 -18.34 -1.60 0.81
C VAL A 63 -17.03 -1.39 1.59
N ASN A 64 -17.09 -0.66 2.69
CA ASN A 64 -15.93 -0.34 3.52
C ASN A 64 -15.36 -1.58 4.18
N ILE A 65 -16.21 -2.53 4.61
CA ILE A 65 -15.76 -3.83 5.12
C ILE A 65 -14.98 -4.59 4.05
N VAL A 66 -15.52 -4.67 2.82
CA VAL A 66 -14.87 -5.40 1.72
C VAL A 66 -13.54 -4.74 1.34
N ILE A 67 -13.54 -3.43 1.07
CA ILE A 67 -12.35 -2.68 0.66
C ILE A 67 -11.30 -2.68 1.77
N GLY A 68 -11.70 -2.42 3.02
CA GLY A 68 -10.80 -2.39 4.17
C GLY A 68 -10.17 -3.75 4.42
N SER A 69 -10.95 -4.83 4.38
CA SER A 69 -10.43 -6.20 4.54
C SER A 69 -9.48 -6.57 3.42
N ALA A 70 -9.81 -6.24 2.17
CA ALA A 70 -8.94 -6.47 1.02
C ALA A 70 -7.62 -5.70 1.14
N ALA A 71 -7.67 -4.41 1.52
CA ALA A 71 -6.48 -3.60 1.73
C ALA A 71 -5.58 -4.19 2.81
N VAL A 72 -6.13 -4.55 3.97
CA VAL A 72 -5.37 -5.17 5.07
C VAL A 72 -4.75 -6.49 4.63
N LEU A 73 -5.49 -7.35 3.93
CA LEU A 73 -4.98 -8.62 3.43
C LEU A 73 -3.82 -8.43 2.44
N ILE A 74 -3.95 -7.50 1.49
CA ILE A 74 -2.88 -7.20 0.52
C ILE A 74 -1.63 -6.70 1.25
N PHE A 75 -1.77 -5.75 2.17
CA PHE A 75 -0.65 -5.23 2.94
C PHE A 75 0.01 -6.30 3.82
N ALA A 76 -0.79 -7.17 4.45
CA ALA A 76 -0.28 -8.29 5.25
C ALA A 76 0.51 -9.28 4.38
N ILE A 77 -0.04 -9.69 3.23
CA ILE A 77 0.62 -10.62 2.30
C ILE A 77 1.94 -10.03 1.81
N LEU A 78 1.95 -8.78 1.35
CA LEU A 78 3.17 -8.14 0.84
C LEU A 78 4.22 -7.93 1.94
N THR A 79 3.78 -7.59 3.16
CA THR A 79 4.68 -7.45 4.32
C THR A 79 5.32 -8.79 4.67
N LEU A 80 4.52 -9.84 4.82
CA LEU A 80 5.02 -11.19 5.14
C LEU A 80 5.92 -11.72 4.05
N TRP A 81 5.57 -11.50 2.78
CA TRP A 81 6.42 -11.90 1.66
C TRP A 81 7.79 -11.22 1.74
N ASN A 82 7.85 -9.91 2.02
CA ASN A 82 9.13 -9.21 2.14
C ASN A 82 9.97 -9.65 3.34
N VAL A 83 9.32 -10.02 4.44
CA VAL A 83 10.01 -10.36 5.69
C VAL A 83 10.50 -11.80 5.69
N VAL A 84 9.75 -12.71 5.07
CA VAL A 84 10.06 -14.15 5.04
C VAL A 84 10.96 -14.53 3.86
N ILE A 85 10.86 -13.82 2.72
CA ILE A 85 11.58 -14.12 1.47
C ILE A 85 12.37 -12.90 1.01
#